data_AF-D1CSI3-F1
#
_entry.id   AF-D1CSI3-F1
#
_cell.length_a   1.000
_cell.length_b   1.000
_cell.length_c   1.000
_cell.angle_alpha   90.00
_cell.angle_beta   90.00
_cell.angle_gamma   90.00
#
_symmetry.space_group_name_H-M   'P 1'
#
loop_
_entity.id
_entity.type
_entity.pdbx_description
1 polymer ?
#
loop_
_entity_poly.entity_id
_entity_poly.type
_entity_poly.pdbx_seq_one_letter_code
_entity_poly.pdbx_strand_id
1 'polypeptide(L)'
;LKETVCLKPMAGYALAHGHHPSQIQMLDPSHAFFLSLCDKGLLPPQIAFIYGQTFGLKDVDAHSQIDQLLSKYRHFLNFDTTPVPRERFSPQEFLYRADPSALDLATFGKWPVPAGISITLTFSCNFRCSYCYQDNRQRSDRRW
;
A
#
# COMPACT_ATOMS: atom_id res chain seq x y z
N LEU A 1 11.83 3.50 5.71
CA LEU A 1 10.66 2.66 5.35
C LEU A 1 11.06 1.18 5.43
N LYS A 2 10.16 0.24 5.82
CA LYS A 2 10.48 -1.20 5.80
C LYS A 2 10.82 -1.68 4.38
N GLU A 3 11.74 -2.62 4.28
CA GLU A 3 12.21 -3.15 2.99
C GLU A 3 11.15 -3.94 2.25
N THR A 4 10.24 -4.56 2.98
CA THR A 4 9.13 -5.35 2.43
C THR A 4 7.97 -4.50 1.94
N VAL A 5 7.98 -3.20 2.24
CA VAL A 5 6.91 -2.28 1.83
C VAL A 5 7.21 -1.76 0.44
N CYS A 6 6.22 -1.89 -0.43
CA CYS A 6 6.18 -1.35 -1.77
C CYS A 6 5.10 -0.26 -1.84
N LEU A 7 5.42 0.82 -2.56
CA LEU A 7 4.48 1.87 -2.92
C LEU A 7 4.24 1.81 -4.42
N LYS A 8 2.98 1.94 -4.85
CA LYS A 8 2.62 1.97 -6.26
C LYS A 8 1.61 3.09 -6.53
N PRO A 9 1.89 4.00 -7.49
CA PRO A 9 0.90 4.98 -7.90
C PRO A 9 -0.25 4.31 -8.66
N MET A 10 -1.47 4.75 -8.39
CA MET A 10 -2.70 4.30 -9.04
C MET A 10 -3.54 5.52 -9.45
N ALA A 11 -4.57 5.31 -10.29
CA ALA A 11 -5.46 6.39 -10.66
C ALA A 11 -6.28 6.87 -9.44
N GLY A 12 -5.96 8.06 -8.93
CA GLY A 12 -6.67 8.70 -7.82
C GLY A 12 -6.28 8.23 -6.41
N TYR A 13 -5.36 7.28 -6.26
CA TYR A 13 -4.87 6.86 -4.95
C TYR A 13 -3.48 6.24 -5.10
N ALA A 14 -2.82 5.92 -3.99
CA ALA A 14 -1.60 5.13 -3.99
C ALA A 14 -1.84 3.82 -3.24
N LEU A 15 -1.19 2.74 -3.67
CA LEU A 15 -1.22 1.47 -2.98
C LEU A 15 0.07 1.32 -2.16
N ALA A 16 -0.06 1.07 -0.86
CA ALA A 16 1.02 0.54 -0.05
C ALA A 16 0.75 -0.94 0.21
N HIS A 17 1.75 -1.79 -0.01
CA HIS A 17 1.63 -3.20 0.32
C HIS A 17 2.92 -3.76 0.89
N GLY A 18 2.79 -4.60 1.92
CA GLY A 18 3.88 -5.41 2.43
C GLY A 18 3.99 -6.77 1.75
N HIS A 19 4.72 -7.69 2.38
CA HIS A 19 4.83 -9.08 1.91
C HIS A 19 3.56 -9.90 2.19
N HIS A 20 2.86 -9.60 3.29
CA HIS A 20 1.65 -10.32 3.68
C HIS A 20 0.39 -9.65 3.10
N PRO A 21 -0.61 -10.40 2.60
CA PRO A 21 -1.84 -9.82 2.01
C PRO A 21 -2.62 -8.90 2.94
N SER A 22 -2.49 -9.07 4.27
CA SER A 22 -3.12 -8.18 5.25
C SER A 22 -2.45 -6.81 5.38
N GLN A 23 -1.34 -6.58 4.67
CA GLN A 23 -0.58 -5.33 4.71
C GLN A 23 -0.82 -4.47 3.47
N ILE A 24 -1.91 -4.73 2.72
CA ILE A 24 -2.32 -3.92 1.58
C ILE A 24 -3.20 -2.78 2.10
N GLN A 25 -2.89 -1.54 1.72
CA GLN A 25 -3.65 -0.35 2.09
C GLN A 25 -3.74 0.62 0.91
N MET A 26 -4.93 1.17 0.68
CA MET A 26 -5.12 2.33 -0.18
C MET A 26 -4.81 3.60 0.60
N LEU A 27 -3.99 4.46 0.01
CA LEU A 27 -3.50 5.69 0.60
C LEU A 27 -3.85 6.89 -0.26
N ASP A 28 -4.04 8.03 0.39
CA ASP A 28 -3.95 9.31 -0.29
C ASP A 28 -2.54 9.47 -0.91
N PRO A 29 -2.40 10.00 -2.14
CA PRO A 29 -1.10 10.23 -2.76
C PRO A 29 -0.15 11.07 -1.90
N SER A 30 -0.66 12.04 -1.13
CA SER A 30 0.15 12.82 -0.19
C SER A 30 0.79 11.96 0.90
N HIS A 31 0.10 10.92 1.37
CA HIS A 31 0.66 10.01 2.37
C HIS A 31 1.71 9.08 1.75
N ALA A 32 1.51 8.66 0.50
CA ALA A 32 2.53 7.89 -0.23
C ALA A 32 3.77 8.74 -0.54
N PHE A 33 3.59 10.03 -0.86
CA PHE A 33 4.67 11.00 -0.96
C PHE A 33 5.47 11.06 0.35
N PHE A 34 4.79 11.19 1.50
CA PHE A 34 5.44 11.13 2.81
C PHE A 34 6.24 9.82 3.01
N LEU A 35 5.64 8.66 2.74
CA LEU A 35 6.32 7.37 2.92
C LEU A 35 7.55 7.21 2.01
N SER A 36 7.50 7.79 0.80
CA SER A 36 8.65 7.82 -0.12
C SER A 36 9.79 8.70 0.41
N LEU A 37 9.49 9.82 1.11
CA LEU A 37 10.51 10.61 1.79
C LEU A 37 11.15 9.84 2.96
N CYS A 38 10.36 9.04 3.68
CA CYS A 38 10.87 8.13 4.71
C CYS A 38 11.73 6.98 4.16
N ASP A 39 11.67 6.68 2.86
CA ASP A 39 12.56 5.71 2.20
C ASP A 39 13.96 6.30 1.95
N LYS A 40 14.04 7.62 1.71
CA LYS A 40 15.29 8.37 1.50
C LYS A 40 16.11 8.59 2.78
N GLY A 41 15.67 8.07 3.92
CA GLY A 41 16.38 8.20 5.20
C GLY A 41 16.43 9.63 5.76
N LEU A 42 15.52 10.50 5.31
CA LEU A 42 15.40 11.87 5.81
C LEU A 42 14.89 11.88 7.27
N LEU A 43 15.38 12.85 8.03
CA LEU A 43 14.93 13.07 9.41
C LEU A 43 13.55 13.75 9.43
N PRO A 44 12.74 13.56 10.49
CA PRO A 44 11.40 14.14 10.58
C PRO A 44 11.32 15.65 10.28
N PRO A 45 12.23 16.52 10.76
CA PRO A 45 12.19 17.95 10.43
C PRO A 45 12.43 18.24 8.94
N GLN A 46 13.30 17.46 8.28
CA GLN A 46 13.55 17.59 6.84
C GLN A 46 12.33 17.15 6.03
N ILE A 47 11.68 16.07 6.47
CA ILE A 47 10.43 15.60 5.86
C ILE A 47 9.34 16.66 6.04
N ALA A 48 9.20 17.25 7.23
CA ALA A 48 8.23 18.31 7.51
C ALA A 48 8.44 19.53 6.62
N PHE A 49 9.69 19.98 6.47
CA PHE A 49 10.02 21.07 5.56
C PHE A 49 9.61 20.76 4.11
N ILE A 50 10.03 19.62 3.56
CA ILE A 50 9.73 19.25 2.16
C ILE A 50 8.22 19.08 1.97
N TYR A 51 7.55 18.38 2.88
CA TYR A 51 6.11 18.15 2.83
C TYR A 51 5.34 19.47 2.92
N GLY A 52 5.71 20.35 3.85
CA GLY A 52 5.09 21.65 4.03
C GLY A 52 5.25 22.55 2.81
N GLN A 53 6.45 22.61 2.22
CA GLN A 53 6.68 23.36 0.97
C GLN A 53 5.86 22.78 -0.20
N THR A 54 5.76 21.45 -0.29
CA THR A 54 5.05 20.76 -1.37
C THR A 54 3.54 21.03 -1.32
N PHE A 55 2.96 21.05 -0.12
CA PHE A 55 1.51 21.19 0.08
C PHE A 55 1.08 22.57 0.60
N GLY A 56 1.99 23.55 0.64
CA GLY A 56 1.70 24.92 1.06
C GLY A 56 1.32 25.07 2.54
N LEU A 57 1.84 24.21 3.42
CA LEU A 57 1.56 24.24 4.85
C LEU A 57 2.49 25.22 5.58
N LYS A 58 2.00 25.81 6.66
CA LYS A 58 2.87 26.54 7.61
C LYS A 58 3.74 25.56 8.36
N ASP A 59 4.89 26.05 8.84
CA ASP A 59 5.90 25.20 9.49
C ASP A 59 5.35 24.40 10.69
N VAL A 60 4.56 25.06 11.55
CA VAL A 60 3.93 24.41 12.72
C VAL A 60 2.95 23.31 12.29
N ASP A 61 2.15 23.57 11.26
CA ASP A 61 1.17 22.61 10.75
C ASP A 61 1.87 21.44 10.06
N ALA A 62 2.96 21.69 9.33
CA ALA A 62 3.75 20.66 8.67
C ALA A 62 4.36 19.68 9.68
N HIS A 63 4.96 20.19 10.77
CA HIS A 63 5.52 19.33 11.83
C HIS A 63 4.43 18.49 12.50
N SER A 64 3.31 19.11 12.89
CA SER A 64 2.16 18.40 13.46
C SER A 64 1.63 17.31 12.52
N GLN A 65 1.54 17.60 11.22
CA GLN A 65 1.09 16.64 10.21
C GLN A 65 2.07 15.47 10.07
N ILE A 66 3.38 15.73 10.05
CA ILE A 66 4.39 14.67 9.96
C ILE A 66 4.36 13.77 11.19
N ASP A 67 4.21 14.30 12.39
CA ASP A 67 4.11 13.50 13.61
C ASP A 67 2.88 12.58 13.58
N GLN A 68 1.75 13.09 13.09
CA GLN A 68 0.54 12.28 12.89
C GLN A 68 0.76 11.17 11.85
N LEU A 69 1.43 11.48 10.73
CA LEU A 69 1.71 10.50 9.67
C LEU A 69 2.71 9.43 10.13
N LEU A 70 3.75 9.80 10.88
CA LEU A 70 4.70 8.88 11.51
C LEU A 70 3.99 7.91 12.46
N SER A 71 3.07 8.42 13.28
CA SER A 71 2.25 7.61 14.18
C SER A 71 1.32 6.67 13.41
N LYS A 72 0.57 7.20 12.43
CA LYS A 72 -0.38 6.45 11.61
C LYS A 72 0.27 5.30 10.84
N TYR A 73 1.45 5.55 10.26
CA TYR A 73 2.14 4.58 9.42
C TYR A 73 3.28 3.86 10.13
N ARG A 74 3.30 3.86 11.47
CA ARG A 74 4.32 3.20 12.29
C ARG A 74 4.56 1.74 11.87
N HIS A 75 3.53 1.03 11.46
CA HIS A 75 3.61 -0.37 11.02
C HIS A 75 4.40 -0.58 9.71
N PHE A 76 4.50 0.43 8.84
CA PHE A 76 5.33 0.40 7.63
C PHE A 76 6.75 0.94 7.84
N LEU A 77 7.03 1.55 8.99
CA LEU A 77 8.30 2.21 9.28
C LEU A 77 9.19 1.33 10.19
N ASN A 78 10.50 1.48 10.04
CA ASN A 78 11.50 0.91 10.94
C ASN A 78 12.11 2.04 11.75
N PHE A 79 11.97 2.00 13.08
CA PHE A 79 12.54 2.97 14.00
C PHE A 79 13.81 2.45 14.68
N ASP A 80 14.04 1.12 14.66
CA ASP A 80 15.10 0.45 15.42
C ASP A 80 16.43 0.34 14.65
N THR A 81 16.45 0.75 13.39
CA THR A 81 17.63 0.67 12.51
C THR A 81 17.99 2.05 12.00
N THR A 82 19.28 2.37 12.00
CA THR A 82 19.81 3.54 11.28
C THR A 82 19.26 3.55 9.86
N PRO A 83 18.66 4.66 9.41
CA PRO A 83 18.06 4.73 8.10
C PRO A 83 19.16 4.55 7.04
N VAL A 84 19.15 3.40 6.37
CA VAL A 84 19.96 3.21 5.17
C VAL A 84 19.15 3.82 4.03
N PRO A 85 19.61 4.91 3.41
CA PRO A 85 18.89 5.51 2.29
C PRO A 85 18.82 4.49 1.15
N ARG A 86 17.60 4.21 0.72
CA ARG A 86 17.32 3.38 -0.45
C ARG A 86 16.41 4.22 -1.33
N GLU A 87 16.84 4.50 -2.56
CA GLU A 87 16.01 5.28 -3.48
C GLU A 87 15.07 4.36 -4.26
N ARG A 88 14.21 3.62 -3.55
CA ARG A 88 13.30 2.66 -4.22
C ARG A 88 12.10 3.36 -4.84
N PHE A 89 11.73 4.52 -4.31
CA PHE A 89 10.57 5.29 -4.75
C PHE A 89 10.98 6.73 -5.07
N SER A 90 10.46 7.26 -6.17
CA SER A 90 10.57 8.68 -6.47
C SER A 90 9.37 9.42 -5.87
N PRO A 91 9.57 10.38 -4.94
CA PRO A 91 8.46 11.12 -4.35
C PRO A 91 7.59 11.85 -5.38
N GLN A 92 8.20 12.29 -6.48
CA GLN A 92 7.51 13.01 -7.54
C GLN A 92 6.39 12.19 -8.20
N GLU A 93 6.50 10.86 -8.20
CA GLU A 93 5.47 9.97 -8.73
C GLU A 93 4.16 10.04 -7.96
N PHE A 94 4.18 10.54 -6.72
CA PHE A 94 3.01 10.66 -5.84
C PHE A 94 2.40 12.08 -5.80
N LEU A 95 2.89 13.00 -6.64
CA LEU A 95 2.38 14.37 -6.75
C LEU A 95 1.21 14.44 -7.74
N TYR A 96 0.08 13.85 -7.36
CA TYR A 96 -1.17 13.90 -8.12
C TYR A 96 -2.38 14.00 -7.20
N ARG A 97 -3.53 14.38 -7.77
CA ARG A 97 -4.77 14.53 -7.01
C ARG A 97 -5.33 13.17 -6.60
N ALA A 98 -5.73 13.09 -5.34
CA ALA A 98 -6.55 11.98 -4.86
C ALA A 98 -7.94 12.00 -5.53
N ASP A 99 -8.52 10.81 -5.67
CA ASP A 99 -9.93 10.58 -5.90
C ASP A 99 -10.54 10.15 -4.55
N PRO A 100 -11.22 11.08 -3.85
CA PRO A 100 -11.81 10.79 -2.54
C PRO A 100 -12.85 9.67 -2.61
N SER A 101 -13.56 9.54 -3.74
CA SER A 101 -14.61 8.54 -3.89
C SER A 101 -14.05 7.11 -3.83
N ALA A 102 -12.89 6.88 -4.46
CA ALA A 102 -12.20 5.60 -4.41
C ALA A 102 -11.67 5.28 -3.00
N LEU A 103 -11.14 6.27 -2.30
CA LEU A 103 -10.61 6.13 -0.94
C LEU A 103 -11.73 5.85 0.08
N ASP A 104 -12.85 6.56 -0.02
CA ASP A 104 -14.00 6.38 0.86
C ASP A 104 -14.61 4.99 0.70
N LEU A 105 -14.78 4.52 -0.54
CA LEU A 105 -15.28 3.17 -0.82
C LEU A 105 -14.37 2.07 -0.25
N ALA A 106 -13.06 2.28 -0.28
CA ALA A 106 -12.09 1.33 0.27
C ALA A 106 -12.28 1.12 1.79
N THR A 107 -12.75 2.13 2.53
CA THR A 107 -13.04 2.00 3.98
C THR A 107 -14.17 1.01 4.26
N PHE A 108 -15.08 0.80 3.29
CA PHE A 108 -16.17 -0.17 3.34
C PHE A 108 -15.82 -1.50 2.67
N GLY A 109 -14.53 -1.75 2.39
CA GLY A 109 -14.08 -2.97 1.72
C GLY A 109 -14.42 -3.04 0.23
N LYS A 110 -14.84 -1.93 -0.39
CA LYS A 110 -15.07 -1.85 -1.85
C LYS A 110 -13.80 -1.37 -2.53
N TRP A 111 -12.96 -2.32 -2.91
CA TRP A 111 -11.71 -2.05 -3.60
C TRP A 111 -11.94 -1.96 -5.10
N PRO A 112 -11.33 -0.98 -5.80
CA PRO A 112 -11.46 -0.84 -7.25
C PRO A 112 -10.71 -1.94 -8.02
N VAL A 113 -9.82 -2.68 -7.35
CA VAL A 113 -9.01 -3.76 -7.92
C VAL A 113 -9.02 -4.97 -7.00
N PRO A 114 -8.90 -6.20 -7.52
CA PRO A 114 -8.78 -7.39 -6.68
C PRO A 114 -7.50 -7.33 -5.84
N ALA A 115 -7.61 -7.53 -4.53
CA ALA A 115 -6.46 -7.61 -3.62
C ALA A 115 -5.59 -8.86 -3.84
N GLY A 116 -6.15 -9.87 -4.52
CA GLY A 116 -5.45 -11.09 -4.90
C GLY A 116 -6.18 -11.79 -6.04
N ILE A 117 -5.42 -12.54 -6.84
CA ILE A 117 -5.93 -13.33 -7.95
C ILE A 117 -5.52 -14.78 -7.69
N SER A 118 -6.50 -15.67 -7.62
CA SER A 118 -6.24 -17.12 -7.59
C SER A 118 -6.44 -17.68 -9.00
N ILE A 119 -5.39 -18.30 -9.54
CA ILE A 119 -5.41 -18.92 -10.86
C ILE A 119 -5.33 -20.43 -10.67
N THR A 120 -6.39 -21.13 -11.04
CA THR A 120 -6.39 -22.60 -11.09
C THR A 120 -5.82 -23.03 -12.43
N LEU A 121 -4.58 -23.53 -12.44
CA LEU A 121 -3.88 -23.93 -13.67
C LEU A 121 -4.48 -25.19 -14.29
N THR A 122 -4.92 -26.13 -13.45
CA THR A 122 -5.61 -27.35 -13.86
C THR A 122 -6.61 -27.73 -12.79
N PHE A 123 -7.71 -28.33 -13.21
CA PHE A 123 -8.68 -28.94 -12.30
C PHE A 123 -8.29 -30.40 -11.99
N SER A 124 -7.41 -31.03 -12.75
CA SER A 124 -6.99 -32.41 -12.47
C SER A 124 -6.22 -32.50 -11.15
N CYS A 125 -6.69 -33.36 -10.24
CA CYS A 125 -6.05 -33.61 -8.94
C CYS A 125 -6.01 -35.13 -8.67
N ASN A 126 -4.87 -35.61 -8.16
CA ASN A 126 -4.69 -37.03 -7.83
C ASN A 126 -5.31 -37.43 -6.48
N PHE A 127 -5.92 -36.49 -5.77
CA PHE A 127 -6.56 -36.70 -4.48
C PHE A 127 -8.08 -36.49 -4.58
N ARG A 128 -8.83 -37.31 -3.84
CA ARG A 128 -10.30 -37.27 -3.76
C ARG A 128 -10.72 -36.96 -2.33
N CYS A 129 -10.47 -35.71 -1.92
CA CYS A 129 -10.75 -35.27 -0.57
C CYS A 129 -12.26 -35.00 -0.43
N SER A 130 -12.92 -35.68 0.52
CA SER A 130 -14.37 -35.54 0.77
C SER A 130 -14.83 -34.13 1.11
N TYR A 131 -13.93 -33.27 1.61
CA TYR A 131 -14.18 -31.87 1.95
C TYR A 131 -13.79 -30.89 0.84
N CYS A 132 -13.24 -31.36 -0.29
CA CYS A 132 -12.84 -30.49 -1.38
C CYS A 132 -14.06 -30.03 -2.18
N TYR A 133 -14.28 -28.71 -2.22
CA TYR A 133 -15.39 -28.13 -2.98
C TYR A 133 -15.31 -28.42 -4.49
N GLN A 134 -14.12 -28.73 -5.02
CA GLN A 134 -13.92 -29.05 -6.44
C GLN A 134 -14.24 -30.51 -6.79
N ASP A 135 -14.15 -31.45 -5.82
CA ASP A 135 -14.36 -32.89 -6.06
C ASP A 135 -15.81 -33.19 -6.49
N ASN A 136 -16.78 -32.40 -6.01
CA ASN A 136 -18.20 -32.58 -6.35
C ASN A 136 -18.62 -32.04 -7.74
N ARG A 137 -17.78 -31.27 -8.44
CA ARG A 137 -18.15 -30.63 -9.73
C ARG A 137 -17.42 -31.16 -10.96
N GLN A 138 -16.35 -31.92 -10.80
CA GLN A 138 -15.59 -32.45 -11.95
C GLN A 138 -16.24 -33.67 -12.62
N ARG A 139 -17.16 -34.37 -11.95
CA ARG A 139 -17.86 -35.50 -12.59
C ARG A 139 -18.88 -35.07 -13.64
N SER A 140 -19.27 -33.79 -13.69
CA SER A 140 -20.35 -33.30 -14.55
C SER A 140 -20.00 -32.08 -15.41
N ASP A 141 -18.92 -31.35 -15.16
CA ASP A 141 -18.53 -30.21 -16.00
C ASP A 141 -17.78 -30.70 -17.27
N ARG A 142 -18.50 -30.77 -18.39
CA ARG A 142 -18.02 -31.22 -19.72
C ARG A 142 -17.09 -30.24 -20.44
N ARG A 143 -16.69 -29.13 -19.80
CA ARG A 143 -15.78 -28.15 -20.42
C ARG A 143 -14.31 -28.61 -20.46
N TRP A 144 -14.03 -29.80 -19.93
CA TRP A 144 -12.74 -30.49 -19.98
C TRP A 144 -12.96 -31.99 -20.09
#